data_AF-A0A0K2TZS2-F1
#
_entry.id   AF-A0A0K2TZS2-F1
#
_cell.length_a   1.000
_cell.length_b   1.000
_cell.length_c   1.000
_cell.angle_alpha   90.00
_cell.angle_beta   90.00
_cell.angle_gamma   90.00
#
_symmetry.space_group_name_H-M   'P 1'
#
loop_
_entity.id
_entity.type
_entity.pdbx_description
1 polymer ?
#
loop_
_entity_poly.entity_id
_entity_poly.type
_entity_poly.pdbx_seq_one_letter_code
_entity_poly.pdbx_strand_id
1 'polypeptide(L)'
;TLYSNTKYEITHPSRGAIVLIKDTLNPSLVYSDPKGNVVIVYVNFLDKRSRIFATYGPNYDSGSFYSDKFEKYTSHPEFVIILLGDLNITENPARDAKNYGGSRKKNAIDVETLISKHLLDVVALKTRPQKLQRTSWSSNSQAKVDLIIFSL
;
A
#
# COMPACT_ATOMS: atom_id res chain seq x y z
N THR A 1 8.30 6.19 -26.35
CA THR A 1 7.65 7.26 -25.55
C THR A 1 6.16 7.19 -25.74
N LEU A 2 5.46 6.42 -24.90
CA LEU A 2 3.99 6.39 -24.85
C LEU A 2 3.59 6.66 -23.40
N TYR A 3 3.57 7.94 -23.03
CA TYR A 3 2.73 8.37 -21.91
C TYR A 3 1.31 8.35 -22.45
N SER A 4 0.46 7.45 -21.95
CA SER A 4 -0.97 7.56 -22.22
C SER A 4 -1.44 8.88 -21.61
N ASN A 5 -1.85 9.83 -22.47
CA ASN A 5 -2.36 11.15 -22.11
C ASN A 5 -3.78 11.04 -21.52
N THR A 6 -3.96 10.20 -20.51
CA THR A 6 -5.22 10.18 -19.76
C THR A 6 -5.17 11.32 -18.76
N LYS A 7 -5.65 12.50 -19.18
CA LYS A 7 -5.87 13.64 -18.28
C LYS A 7 -7.05 13.30 -17.36
N TYR A 8 -6.75 12.93 -16.12
CA TYR A 8 -7.74 12.93 -15.06
C TYR A 8 -7.83 14.34 -14.48
N GLU A 9 -9.02 14.91 -14.39
CA GLU A 9 -9.23 16.15 -13.64
C GLU A 9 -8.91 15.89 -12.16
N ILE A 10 -7.90 16.58 -11.64
CA ILE A 10 -7.53 16.52 -10.22
C ILE A 10 -8.56 17.35 -9.46
N THR A 11 -9.62 16.71 -8.95
CA THR A 11 -10.68 17.38 -8.18
C THR A 11 -10.30 17.61 -6.72
N HIS A 12 -9.20 17.01 -6.23
CA HIS A 12 -8.73 17.12 -4.85
C HIS A 12 -7.21 17.31 -4.78
N PRO A 13 -6.70 18.52 -4.49
CA PRO A 13 -5.28 18.86 -4.64
C PRO A 13 -4.34 18.26 -3.58
N SER A 14 -4.84 17.49 -2.62
CA SER A 14 -4.06 17.06 -1.46
C SER A 14 -3.46 15.66 -1.55
N ARG A 15 -3.73 14.89 -2.62
CA ARG A 15 -3.28 13.48 -2.75
C ARG A 15 -2.94 13.11 -4.19
N GLY A 16 -2.06 12.13 -4.36
CA GLY A 16 -1.71 11.54 -5.65
C GLY A 16 -0.69 10.42 -5.51
N ALA A 17 -0.86 9.35 -6.28
CA ALA A 17 0.11 8.27 -6.40
C ALA A 17 0.60 8.18 -7.86
N ILE A 18 1.91 8.03 -8.03
CA ILE A 18 2.54 7.86 -9.34
C ILE A 18 3.25 6.52 -9.35
N VAL A 19 3.04 5.74 -10.41
CA VAL A 19 3.74 4.48 -10.64
C VAL A 19 4.51 4.58 -11.95
N LEU A 20 5.82 4.42 -11.86
CA LEU A 20 6.72 4.35 -13.02
C LEU A 20 7.09 2.89 -13.25
N ILE A 21 6.76 2.36 -14.42
CA ILE A 21 7.01 0.96 -14.77
C ILE A 21 7.80 0.93 -16.07
N LYS A 22 8.81 0.06 -16.12
CA LYS A 22 9.57 -0.19 -17.34
C LYS A 22 8.66 -0.83 -18.40
N ASP A 23 8.61 -0.25 -19.59
CA ASP A 23 7.76 -0.69 -20.70
C ASP A 23 7.90 -2.19 -21.02
N THR A 24 9.09 -2.77 -20.84
CA THR A 24 9.36 -4.20 -21.06
C THR A 24 8.55 -5.15 -20.17
N LEU A 25 7.93 -4.63 -19.10
CA LEU A 25 7.04 -5.38 -18.22
C LEU A 25 5.58 -5.39 -18.71
N ASN A 26 5.31 -4.75 -19.85
CA ASN A 26 4.00 -4.65 -20.49
C ASN A 26 2.88 -4.25 -19.50
N PRO A 27 3.01 -3.10 -18.81
CA PRO A 27 2.05 -2.71 -17.78
C PRO A 27 0.67 -2.41 -18.36
N SER A 28 -0.37 -2.68 -17.58
CA SER A 28 -1.73 -2.24 -17.88
C SER A 28 -2.36 -1.58 -16.66
N LEU A 29 -2.97 -0.41 -16.83
CA LEU A 29 -3.73 0.24 -15.76
C LEU A 29 -5.01 -0.57 -15.50
N VAL A 30 -5.24 -0.97 -14.26
CA VAL A 30 -6.44 -1.69 -13.82
C VAL A 30 -7.43 -0.73 -13.17
N TYR A 31 -6.93 0.17 -12.31
CA TYR A 31 -7.77 1.11 -11.57
C TYR A 31 -6.97 2.34 -11.17
N SER A 32 -7.63 3.50 -11.17
CA SER A 32 -7.12 4.74 -10.59
C SER A 32 -8.21 5.32 -9.69
N ASP A 33 -7.88 5.57 -8.43
CA ASP A 33 -8.79 6.17 -7.47
C ASP A 33 -8.99 7.65 -7.78
N PRO A 34 -10.24 8.13 -7.96
CA PRO A 34 -10.49 9.54 -8.23
C PRO A 34 -9.98 10.48 -7.13
N LYS A 35 -9.83 9.97 -5.89
CA LYS A 35 -9.28 10.72 -4.76
C LYS A 35 -7.75 10.63 -4.65
N GLY A 36 -7.08 9.96 -5.59
CA GLY A 36 -5.62 9.88 -5.67
C GLY A 36 -4.95 8.97 -4.64
N ASN A 37 -5.70 8.10 -3.93
CA ASN A 37 -5.13 7.24 -2.90
C ASN A 37 -4.58 5.92 -3.43
N VAL A 38 -5.10 5.40 -4.55
CA VAL A 38 -4.72 4.08 -5.05
C VAL A 38 -4.59 4.11 -6.57
N VAL A 39 -3.49 3.57 -7.07
CA VAL A 39 -3.33 3.19 -8.47
C VAL A 39 -3.03 1.70 -8.52
N ILE A 40 -3.83 0.96 -9.28
CA ILE A 40 -3.65 -0.48 -9.47
C ILE A 40 -3.19 -0.71 -10.90
N VAL A 41 -2.05 -1.36 -11.03
CA VAL A 41 -1.43 -1.71 -12.30
C VAL A 41 -1.16 -3.20 -12.34
N TYR A 42 -1.48 -3.78 -13.48
CA TYR A 42 -1.17 -5.15 -13.82
C TYR A 42 0.18 -5.20 -14.52
N VAL A 43 1.01 -6.16 -14.13
CA VAL A 43 2.26 -6.50 -14.82
C VAL A 43 2.43 -8.01 -14.88
N ASN A 44 3.13 -8.49 -15.90
CA ASN A 44 3.62 -9.86 -15.94
C ASN A 44 5.11 -9.87 -15.61
N PHE A 45 5.49 -10.68 -14.63
CA PHE A 45 6.89 -10.82 -14.23
C PHE A 45 7.19 -12.29 -13.91
N LEU A 46 8.20 -12.86 -14.56
CA LEU A 46 8.63 -14.26 -14.38
C LEU A 46 7.46 -15.27 -14.49
N ASP A 47 6.64 -15.12 -15.53
CA ASP A 47 5.43 -15.93 -15.78
C ASP A 47 4.35 -15.88 -14.68
N LYS A 48 4.48 -14.93 -13.74
CA LYS A 48 3.46 -14.62 -12.75
C LYS A 48 2.73 -13.35 -13.16
N ARG A 49 1.40 -13.43 -13.08
CA ARG A 49 0.53 -12.27 -13.19
C ARG A 49 0.57 -11.54 -11.85
N SER A 50 0.86 -10.25 -11.85
CA SER A 50 0.95 -9.46 -10.62
C SER A 50 0.06 -8.24 -10.70
N ARG A 51 -0.62 -7.93 -9.60
CA ARG A 51 -1.32 -6.65 -9.39
C ARG A 51 -0.57 -5.85 -8.35
N ILE A 52 -0.07 -4.68 -8.77
CA ILE A 52 0.62 -3.74 -7.91
C ILE A 52 -0.36 -2.65 -7.50
N PHE A 53 -0.53 -2.47 -6.19
CA PHE A 53 -1.36 -1.45 -5.57
C PHE A 53 -0.44 -0.39 -4.99
N ALA A 54 -0.20 0.67 -5.75
CA ALA A 54 0.49 1.85 -5.24
C ALA A 54 -0.50 2.67 -4.43
N THR A 55 -0.28 2.73 -3.13
CA THR A 55 -1.27 3.20 -2.16
C THR A 55 -0.70 4.34 -1.32
N TYR A 56 -1.47 5.43 -1.23
CA TYR A 56 -1.31 6.47 -0.23
C TYR A 56 -2.50 6.40 0.73
N GLY A 57 -2.27 5.75 1.86
CA GLY A 57 -3.25 5.49 2.89
C GLY A 57 -3.71 6.77 3.59
N PRO A 58 -4.97 6.84 4.03
CA PRO A 58 -5.48 8.00 4.75
C PRO A 58 -4.84 8.14 6.14
N ASN A 59 -4.52 9.38 6.55
CA ASN A 59 -4.03 9.69 7.90
C ASN A 59 -5.01 9.29 9.03
N TYR A 60 -6.30 9.26 8.69
CA TYR A 60 -7.41 8.86 9.55
C TYR A 60 -8.34 7.98 8.73
N ASP A 61 -8.49 6.72 9.12
CA ASP A 61 -9.45 5.79 8.51
C ASP A 61 -10.55 5.44 9.52
N SER A 62 -11.76 5.21 8.99
CA SER A 62 -12.84 4.56 9.71
C SER A 62 -12.72 3.03 9.72
N GLY A 63 -11.68 2.47 9.08
CA GLY A 63 -11.42 1.03 8.93
C GLY A 63 -12.08 0.43 7.69
N SER A 64 -12.51 1.25 6.73
CA SER A 64 -13.19 0.79 5.52
C SER A 64 -12.39 1.02 4.25
N PHE A 65 -11.37 1.90 4.28
CA PHE A 65 -10.58 2.17 3.08
C PHE A 65 -9.88 0.91 2.58
N TYR A 66 -9.25 0.17 3.49
CA TYR A 66 -8.50 -1.04 3.13
C TYR A 66 -9.43 -2.22 2.79
N SER A 67 -10.50 -2.45 3.55
CA SER A 67 -11.45 -3.51 3.21
C SER A 67 -12.15 -3.26 1.86
N ASP A 68 -12.75 -2.09 1.66
CA ASP A 68 -13.53 -1.77 0.45
C ASP A 68 -12.67 -1.79 -0.83
N LYS A 69 -11.47 -1.20 -0.76
CA LYS A 69 -10.60 -1.09 -1.94
C LYS A 69 -9.84 -2.37 -2.22
N PHE A 70 -9.42 -3.12 -1.21
CA PHE A 70 -8.58 -4.31 -1.44
C PHE A 70 -9.42 -5.54 -1.74
N GLU A 71 -10.58 -5.73 -1.12
CA GLU A 71 -11.37 -6.94 -1.31
C GLU A 71 -11.71 -7.19 -2.78
N LYS A 72 -12.18 -6.16 -3.49
CA LYS A 72 -12.53 -6.21 -4.91
C LYS A 72 -11.40 -6.70 -5.82
N TYR A 73 -10.15 -6.40 -5.49
CA TYR A 73 -9.02 -6.65 -6.39
C TYR A 73 -8.05 -7.73 -5.89
N THR A 74 -8.22 -8.20 -4.66
CA THR A 74 -7.42 -9.28 -4.04
C THR A 74 -8.09 -10.64 -4.12
N SER A 75 -9.37 -10.72 -4.49
CA SER A 75 -10.15 -11.97 -4.62
C SER A 75 -9.81 -12.81 -5.87
N HIS A 76 -8.57 -12.73 -6.38
CA HIS A 76 -8.14 -13.35 -7.62
C HIS A 76 -6.87 -14.19 -7.40
N PRO A 77 -6.99 -15.51 -7.22
CA PRO A 77 -5.86 -16.39 -6.85
C PRO A 77 -4.80 -16.51 -7.95
N GLU A 78 -5.12 -16.13 -9.19
CA GLU A 78 -4.18 -16.14 -10.31
C GLU A 78 -3.17 -14.99 -10.28
N PHE A 79 -3.37 -13.99 -9.40
CA PHE A 79 -2.45 -12.86 -9.27
C PHE A 79 -1.65 -12.90 -7.98
N VAL A 80 -0.36 -12.62 -8.10
CA VAL A 80 0.45 -12.15 -6.98
C VAL A 80 0.05 -10.71 -6.68
N ILE A 81 -0.39 -10.45 -5.46
CA ILE A 81 -0.75 -9.12 -4.98
C ILE A 81 0.49 -8.47 -4.39
N ILE A 82 0.80 -7.26 -4.83
CA ILE A 82 1.86 -6.42 -4.27
C ILE A 82 1.21 -5.11 -3.82
N LEU A 83 1.06 -4.90 -2.52
CA LEU A 83 0.63 -3.65 -1.93
C LEU A 83 1.85 -2.87 -1.47
N LEU A 84 2.02 -1.64 -1.94
CA LEU A 84 3.14 -0.79 -1.55
C LEU A 84 2.77 0.68 -1.43
N GLY A 85 3.53 1.39 -0.60
CA GLY A 85 3.45 2.84 -0.43
C GLY A 85 3.34 3.26 1.03
N ASP A 86 3.07 4.54 1.27
CA ASP A 86 2.77 5.06 2.60
C ASP A 86 1.33 4.67 2.95
N LEU A 87 1.18 3.64 3.78
CA LEU A 87 -0.12 3.13 4.18
C LEU A 87 -0.69 3.87 5.39
N ASN A 88 0.07 4.76 6.05
CA ASN A 88 -0.34 5.38 7.32
C ASN A 88 -0.81 4.38 8.40
N ILE A 89 -0.38 3.12 8.29
CA ILE A 89 -0.62 2.04 9.26
C ILE A 89 0.71 1.42 9.64
N THR A 90 0.78 0.83 10.84
CA THR A 90 1.99 0.17 11.34
C THR A 90 1.62 -1.25 11.74
N GLU A 91 2.30 -2.25 11.18
CA GLU A 91 2.04 -3.67 11.42
C GLU A 91 2.20 -4.05 12.90
N ASN A 92 3.30 -3.59 13.53
CA ASN A 92 3.56 -3.79 14.95
C ASN A 92 3.80 -2.45 15.64
N PRO A 93 2.76 -1.72 16.06
CA PRO A 93 2.93 -0.39 16.65
C PRO A 93 3.81 -0.37 17.90
N ALA A 94 3.81 -1.44 18.71
CA ALA A 94 4.64 -1.53 19.91
C ALA A 94 6.14 -1.51 19.58
N ARG A 95 6.53 -2.13 18.46
CA ARG A 95 7.92 -2.14 17.97
C ARG A 95 8.21 -0.96 17.04
N ASP A 96 7.28 -0.68 16.14
CA ASP A 96 7.50 0.12 14.94
C ASP A 96 6.98 1.55 15.02
N ALA A 97 6.38 1.93 16.15
CA ALA A 97 5.95 3.29 16.42
C ALA A 97 6.54 3.83 17.74
N LYS A 98 6.76 5.15 17.80
CA LYS A 98 7.09 5.91 19.01
C LYS A 98 6.25 7.17 19.01
N ASN A 99 5.41 7.36 20.04
CA ASN A 99 4.47 8.48 20.16
C ASN A 99 3.58 8.69 18.91
N TYR A 100 3.46 7.65 18.09
CA TYR A 100 2.63 7.65 16.90
C TYR A 100 1.30 7.01 17.32
N GLY A 101 0.41 7.81 17.91
CA GLY A 101 -0.83 7.29 18.48
C GLY A 101 -1.66 8.28 19.30
N GLY A 102 -2.51 9.04 18.62
CA GLY A 102 -3.79 9.57 19.13
C GLY A 102 -4.84 9.26 18.06
N SER A 103 -6.00 8.70 18.44
CA SER A 103 -7.08 8.17 17.57
C SER A 103 -6.71 7.15 16.45
N ARG A 104 -5.43 6.92 16.16
CA ARG A 104 -4.89 5.98 15.14
C ARG A 104 -4.87 4.50 15.58
N LYS A 105 -5.31 4.18 16.80
CA LYS A 105 -5.46 2.79 17.29
C LYS A 105 -6.47 1.96 16.49
N LYS A 106 -7.32 2.58 15.67
CA LYS A 106 -8.27 1.89 14.78
C LYS A 106 -7.61 1.16 13.61
N ASN A 107 -6.38 1.51 13.24
CA ASN A 107 -5.69 0.97 12.07
C ASN A 107 -5.13 -0.47 12.29
N ALA A 108 -5.17 -0.99 13.53
CA ALA A 108 -4.80 -2.38 13.81
C ALA A 108 -5.78 -3.39 13.16
N ILE A 109 -7.05 -3.01 13.06
CA ILE A 109 -8.11 -3.81 12.41
C ILE A 109 -7.83 -3.99 10.91
N ASP A 110 -7.22 -2.98 10.27
CA ASP A 110 -6.86 -3.03 8.85
C ASP A 110 -5.62 -3.89 8.59
N VAL A 111 -4.65 -3.89 9.52
CA VAL A 111 -3.50 -4.80 9.47
C VAL A 111 -3.95 -6.26 9.58
N GLU A 112 -4.88 -6.56 10.50
CA GLU A 112 -5.48 -7.89 10.60
C GLU A 112 -6.17 -8.31 9.30
N THR A 113 -6.84 -7.38 8.61
CA THR A 113 -7.43 -7.63 7.29
C THR A 113 -6.37 -8.00 6.27
N LEU A 114 -5.23 -7.31 6.23
CA LEU A 114 -4.11 -7.65 5.33
C LEU A 114 -3.52 -9.02 5.68
N ILE A 115 -3.31 -9.31 6.97
CA ILE A 115 -2.81 -10.60 7.46
C ILE A 115 -3.77 -11.75 7.10
N SER A 116 -5.08 -11.54 7.26
CA SER A 116 -6.11 -12.54 6.92
C SER A 116 -6.10 -12.93 5.44
N LYS A 117 -5.57 -12.06 4.58
CA LYS A 117 -5.39 -12.29 3.14
C LYS A 117 -4.03 -12.88 2.78
N HIS A 118 -3.29 -13.38 3.77
CA HIS A 118 -1.91 -13.89 3.63
C HIS A 118 -0.94 -12.88 3.00
N LEU A 119 -1.21 -11.58 3.23
CA LEU A 119 -0.33 -10.51 2.79
C LEU A 119 0.72 -10.25 3.88
N LEU A 120 2.01 -10.41 3.56
CA LEU A 120 3.11 -10.23 4.51
C LEU A 120 4.05 -9.08 4.11
N ASP A 121 4.48 -8.29 5.10
CA ASP A 121 5.47 -7.24 4.93
C ASP A 121 6.87 -7.85 4.70
N VAL A 122 7.37 -7.74 3.47
CA VAL A 122 8.68 -8.31 3.08
C VAL A 122 9.84 -7.65 3.80
N VAL A 123 9.72 -6.38 4.16
CA VAL A 123 10.77 -5.70 4.91
C VAL A 123 10.86 -6.33 6.31
N ALA A 124 9.72 -6.55 6.98
CA ALA A 124 9.69 -7.22 8.27
C ALA A 124 10.18 -8.69 8.21
N LEU A 125 9.90 -9.39 7.11
CA LEU A 125 10.38 -10.76 6.89
C LEU A 125 11.89 -10.85 6.61
N LYS A 126 12.45 -9.91 5.83
CA LYS A 126 13.86 -9.96 5.40
C LYS A 126 14.82 -9.34 6.40
N THR A 127 14.43 -8.25 7.03
CA THR A 127 15.25 -7.68 8.10
C THR A 127 14.93 -8.44 9.37
N ARG A 128 15.95 -9.02 10.01
CA ARG A 128 15.80 -9.76 11.27
C ARG A 128 14.79 -9.05 12.20
N PRO A 129 13.87 -9.77 12.87
CA PRO A 129 12.78 -9.22 13.68
C PRO A 129 13.22 -8.32 14.86
N GLN A 130 14.53 -8.12 15.04
CA GLN A 130 15.16 -7.41 16.14
C GLN A 130 15.61 -5.97 15.80
N LYS A 131 15.58 -5.53 14.54
CA LYS A 131 15.94 -4.15 14.18
C LYS A 131 14.72 -3.24 14.13
N LEU A 132 14.79 -2.10 14.80
CA LEU A 132 13.79 -1.04 14.69
C LEU A 132 13.70 -0.54 13.25
N GLN A 133 12.46 -0.42 12.76
CA GLN A 133 12.18 0.10 11.44
C GLN A 133 11.30 1.32 11.57
N ARG A 134 11.70 2.41 10.93
CA ARG A 134 10.97 3.67 10.87
C ARG A 134 11.14 4.21 9.45
N THR A 135 10.07 4.78 8.92
CA THR A 135 10.04 5.36 7.57
C THR A 135 9.45 6.76 7.57
N SER A 136 8.81 7.17 8.68
CA SER A 136 8.26 8.49 8.92
C SER A 136 8.73 9.07 10.26
N TRP A 137 9.06 10.37 10.26
CA TRP A 137 9.50 11.13 11.43
C TRP A 137 8.80 12.49 11.47
N SER A 138 8.41 12.90 12.68
CA SER A 138 8.02 14.26 13.02
C SER A 138 8.80 14.72 14.26
N SER A 139 8.56 15.95 14.70
CA SER A 139 9.21 16.50 15.91
C SER A 139 9.02 15.61 17.14
N ASN A 140 7.88 14.93 17.26
CA ASN A 140 7.53 14.16 18.45
C ASN A 140 7.12 12.71 18.19
N SER A 141 7.00 12.27 16.93
CA SER A 141 6.54 10.93 16.58
C SER A 141 7.41 10.26 15.52
N GLN A 142 7.49 8.92 15.57
CA GLN A 142 8.16 8.12 14.54
C GLN A 142 7.34 6.87 14.28
N ALA A 143 7.25 6.44 13.02
CA ALA A 143 6.58 5.19 12.67
C ALA A 143 7.13 4.53 11.41
N LYS A 144 6.91 3.23 11.28
CA LYS A 144 6.97 2.51 10.01
C LYS A 144 5.58 2.54 9.38
N VAL A 145 5.45 3.27 8.29
CA VAL A 145 4.17 3.45 7.56
C VAL A 145 4.31 3.17 6.08
N ASP A 146 5.53 3.26 5.55
CA ASP A 146 5.87 2.79 4.22
C ASP A 146 6.08 1.29 4.28
N LEU A 147 5.15 0.55 3.67
CA LEU A 147 5.10 -0.91 3.72
C LEU A 147 5.18 -1.45 2.30
N ILE A 148 5.76 -2.65 2.17
CA ILE A 148 5.71 -3.43 0.93
C ILE A 148 5.24 -4.84 1.31
N ILE A 149 4.03 -5.16 0.91
CA ILE A 149 3.26 -6.32 1.37
C ILE A 149 2.90 -7.18 0.16
N PHE A 150 3.09 -8.49 0.29
CA PHE A 150 2.94 -9.44 -0.82
C PHE A 150 2.04 -10.59 -0.41
N SER A 151 1.19 -11.07 -1.33
CA SER A 151 0.50 -12.35 -1.14
C SER A 151 1.46 -13.51 -1.30
N LEU A 152 1.44 -14.43 -0.33
CA LEU A 152 2.08 -15.73 -0.45
C LEU A 152 1.29 -16.70 -1.33
#